data_AF-X5YEK8-F1
#
_entry.id   AF-X5YEK8-F1
#
_cell.length_a   1.000
_cell.length_b   1.000
_cell.length_c   1.000
_cell.angle_alpha   90.00
_cell.angle_beta   90.00
_cell.angle_gamma   90.00
#
_symmetry.space_group_name_H-M   'P 1'
#
loop_
_entity.id
_entity.type
_entity.pdbx_description
1 polymer ?
#
loop_
_entity_poly.entity_id
_entity_poly.type
_entity_poly.pdbx_seq_one_letter_code
_entity_poly.pdbx_strand_id
1 'polypeptide(L)'
;MDDVAAFASRFYPNPETDTQRADMQRSIRSFVRNYPHLVAEAGRPQPYKQIEGAGTFRIGPLMNSVMTTFAARIGLALHHRLTREIIRPGGGVVAKWFTNHQRFEGRLPDDFLQTLGPGYTMVQGTKGVGDQFSFAFSKGSDHGVTGYWATFRHSFATMAFVSQSTSDFPTAQPVDIHRPGFLQGYTVKRLGEWPGLNGLPFYHSYWFK
;
A
#
# COMPACT_ATOMS: atom_id res chain seq x y z
N MET A 1 -4.01 -6.67 8.30
CA MET A 1 -3.65 -5.82 7.14
C MET A 1 -3.90 -4.35 7.47
N ASP A 2 -5.09 -4.02 7.95
CA ASP A 2 -5.50 -2.62 8.21
C ASP A 2 -4.67 -1.96 9.29
N ASP A 3 -4.35 -2.69 10.36
CA ASP A 3 -3.42 -2.21 11.40
C ASP A 3 -2.04 -1.90 10.84
N VAL A 4 -1.58 -2.65 9.84
CA VAL A 4 -0.26 -2.46 9.21
C VAL A 4 -0.27 -1.20 8.37
N ALA A 5 -1.32 -0.99 7.57
CA ALA A 5 -1.50 0.25 6.81
C ALA A 5 -1.70 1.46 7.73
N ALA A 6 -2.44 1.30 8.83
CA ALA A 6 -2.64 2.33 9.84
C ALA A 6 -1.33 2.66 10.57
N PHE A 7 -0.49 1.66 10.83
CA PHE A 7 0.86 1.88 11.35
C PHE A 7 1.74 2.63 10.33
N ALA A 8 1.75 2.19 9.07
CA ALA A 8 2.52 2.81 8.01
C ALA A 8 2.10 4.26 7.73
N SER A 9 0.81 4.61 7.88
CA SER A 9 0.32 5.98 7.69
C SER A 9 0.76 6.98 8.77
N ARG A 10 1.48 6.52 9.79
CA ARG A 10 2.01 7.34 10.88
C ARG A 10 3.53 7.51 10.82
N PHE A 11 4.19 7.05 9.75
CA PHE A 11 5.63 7.28 9.57
C PHE A 11 5.94 8.74 9.26
N TYR A 12 4.99 9.44 8.66
CA TYR A 12 5.13 10.83 8.27
C TYR A 12 3.75 11.50 8.15
N PRO A 13 3.60 12.79 8.52
CA PRO A 13 4.61 13.60 9.23
C PRO A 13 4.84 13.11 10.66
N ASN A 14 5.95 13.55 11.26
CA ASN A 14 6.23 13.30 12.67
C ASN A 14 5.11 13.91 13.55
N PRO A 15 4.76 13.27 14.68
CA PRO A 15 3.75 13.80 15.59
C PRO A 15 4.23 15.10 16.26
N GLU A 16 3.46 16.16 16.11
CA GLU A 16 3.74 17.48 16.68
C GLU A 16 3.12 17.64 18.08
N THR A 17 1.97 17.00 18.32
CA THR A 17 1.23 17.09 19.59
C THR A 17 1.35 15.84 20.45
N ASP A 18 1.11 15.98 21.75
CA ASP A 18 1.15 14.83 22.68
C ASP A 18 0.07 13.78 22.36
N THR A 19 -1.09 14.21 21.90
CA THR A 19 -2.14 13.30 21.41
C THR A 19 -1.65 12.49 20.20
N GLN A 20 -0.99 13.14 19.23
CA GLN A 20 -0.43 12.45 18.07
C GLN A 20 0.70 11.48 18.47
N ARG A 21 1.55 11.87 19.43
CA ARG A 21 2.59 10.99 20.00
C ARG A 21 1.98 9.77 20.69
N ALA A 22 0.96 9.96 21.51
CA ALA A 22 0.27 8.87 22.20
C ALA A 22 -0.41 7.89 21.21
N ASP A 23 -1.03 8.42 20.16
CA ASP A 23 -1.63 7.60 19.10
C ASP A 23 -0.58 6.84 18.28
N MET A 24 0.56 7.46 17.98
CA MET A 24 1.69 6.78 17.34
C MET A 24 2.21 5.63 18.20
N GLN A 25 2.43 5.87 19.50
CA GLN A 25 2.84 4.84 20.45
C GLN A 25 1.82 3.70 20.58
N ARG A 26 0.52 4.01 20.54
CA ARG A 26 -0.54 3.00 20.52
C ARG A 26 -0.47 2.15 19.25
N SER A 27 -0.27 2.79 18.10
CA SER A 27 -0.12 2.11 16.81
C SER A 27 1.10 1.20 16.78
N ILE A 28 2.25 1.67 17.26
CA ILE A 28 3.49 0.89 17.38
C ILE A 28 3.25 -0.33 18.27
N ARG A 29 2.67 -0.13 19.47
CA ARG A 29 2.38 -1.24 20.40
C ARG A 29 1.45 -2.28 19.79
N SER A 30 0.40 -1.85 19.11
CA SER A 30 -0.52 -2.75 18.40
C SER A 30 0.20 -3.54 17.32
N PHE A 31 1.01 -2.86 16.49
CA PHE A 31 1.79 -3.48 15.42
C PHE A 31 2.75 -4.54 15.96
N VAL A 32 3.54 -4.19 16.99
CA VAL A 32 4.52 -5.10 17.58
C VAL A 32 3.87 -6.33 18.20
N ARG A 33 2.75 -6.14 18.91
CA ARG A 33 2.03 -7.23 19.57
C ARG A 33 1.39 -8.19 18.57
N ASN A 34 0.77 -7.67 17.52
CA ASN A 34 -0.05 -8.47 16.61
C ASN A 34 0.73 -9.01 15.40
N TYR A 35 1.87 -8.41 15.04
CA TYR A 35 2.63 -8.77 13.83
C TYR A 35 4.14 -8.94 14.11
N PRO A 36 4.54 -9.86 15.03
CA PRO A 36 5.94 -10.05 15.40
C PRO A 36 6.85 -10.41 14.20
N HIS A 37 6.31 -11.08 13.18
CA HIS A 37 7.06 -11.41 11.96
C HIS A 37 7.40 -10.18 11.11
N LEU A 38 6.53 -9.16 11.07
CA LEU A 38 6.81 -7.90 10.40
C LEU A 38 7.84 -7.09 11.18
N VAL A 39 7.84 -7.17 12.51
CA VAL A 39 8.89 -6.58 13.36
C VAL A 39 10.23 -7.24 13.08
N ALA A 40 10.26 -8.58 13.00
CA ALA A 40 11.46 -9.34 12.69
C ALA A 40 12.03 -8.96 11.31
N GLU A 41 11.17 -8.77 10.31
CA GLU A 41 11.56 -8.30 8.99
C GLU A 41 12.11 -6.86 8.98
N ALA A 42 11.43 -5.94 9.68
CA ALA A 42 11.86 -4.56 9.79
C ALA A 42 13.26 -4.45 10.42
N GLY A 43 13.61 -5.41 11.28
CA GLY A 43 14.89 -5.50 11.95
C GLY A 43 15.09 -4.40 12.98
N ARG A 44 16.33 -4.26 13.48
CA ARG A 44 16.68 -3.13 14.34
C ARG A 44 16.76 -1.85 13.50
N PRO A 45 16.26 -0.71 13.99
CA PRO A 45 16.43 0.58 13.33
C PRO A 45 17.92 0.83 13.08
N GLN A 46 18.30 1.08 11.83
CA GLN A 46 19.69 1.39 11.49
C GLN A 46 19.86 2.92 11.51
N PRO A 47 20.79 3.46 12.32
CA PRO A 47 20.85 4.89 12.62
C PRO A 47 21.20 5.78 11.41
N TYR A 48 21.74 5.21 10.33
CA TYR A 48 22.28 5.96 9.19
C TYR A 48 21.29 6.21 8.04
N LYS A 49 20.03 5.79 8.15
CA LYS A 49 18.97 6.04 7.13
C LYS A 49 17.91 7.03 7.59
N GLN A 50 18.18 7.85 8.58
CA GLN A 50 17.23 8.89 8.99
C GLN A 50 17.23 10.01 7.94
N ILE A 51 16.10 10.20 7.27
CA ILE A 51 15.83 11.45 6.54
C ILE A 51 15.35 12.44 7.60
N GLU A 52 15.89 13.66 7.59
CA GLU A 52 15.48 14.71 8.52
C GLU A 52 13.95 14.90 8.47
N GLY A 53 13.28 14.74 9.61
CA GLY A 53 11.82 14.83 9.70
C GLY A 53 11.01 13.60 9.29
N ALA A 54 11.63 12.47 8.89
CA ALA A 54 10.91 11.26 8.49
C ALA A 54 11.52 9.98 9.09
N GLY A 55 10.68 9.17 9.75
CA GLY A 55 11.07 7.82 10.15
C GLY A 55 11.20 6.90 8.94
N THR A 56 12.33 6.22 8.79
CA THR A 56 12.54 5.20 7.75
C THR A 56 12.57 3.81 8.39
N PHE A 57 11.81 2.87 7.81
CA PHE A 57 11.85 1.46 8.18
C PHE A 57 12.35 0.65 6.99
N ARG A 58 13.05 -0.45 7.27
CA ARG A 58 13.36 -1.42 6.23
C ARG A 58 12.07 -2.08 5.78
N ILE A 59 11.74 -1.93 4.49
CA ILE A 59 10.63 -2.62 3.86
C ILE A 59 11.17 -3.93 3.33
N GLY A 60 10.70 -5.04 3.89
CA GLY A 60 10.98 -6.37 3.35
C GLY A 60 9.79 -6.96 2.59
N PRO A 61 9.90 -8.21 2.13
CA PRO A 61 8.88 -8.87 1.33
C PRO A 61 7.51 -9.02 2.02
N LEU A 62 7.46 -9.25 3.34
CA LEU A 62 6.21 -9.37 4.09
C LEU A 62 5.45 -8.04 4.14
N MET A 63 6.12 -6.95 4.55
CA MET A 63 5.52 -5.61 4.56
C MET A 63 5.09 -5.24 3.15
N ASN A 64 5.93 -5.48 2.14
CA ASN A 64 5.60 -5.21 0.76
C ASN A 64 4.35 -5.97 0.32
N SER A 65 4.23 -7.25 0.64
CA SER A 65 3.04 -8.03 0.30
C SER A 65 1.78 -7.55 1.00
N VAL A 66 1.86 -7.27 2.30
CA VAL A 66 0.69 -6.79 3.06
C VAL A 66 0.22 -5.46 2.50
N MET A 67 1.15 -4.55 2.18
CA MET A 67 0.83 -3.23 1.64
C MET A 67 0.38 -3.27 0.17
N THR A 68 0.90 -4.18 -0.65
CA THR A 68 0.39 -4.42 -2.01
C THR A 68 -1.01 -5.01 -1.98
N THR A 69 -1.29 -5.97 -1.08
CA THR A 69 -2.63 -6.52 -0.86
C THR A 69 -3.59 -5.41 -0.41
N PHE A 70 -3.13 -4.52 0.48
CA PHE A 70 -3.90 -3.35 0.90
C PHE A 70 -4.18 -2.41 -0.28
N ALA A 71 -3.18 -2.11 -1.10
CA ALA A 71 -3.30 -1.28 -2.31
C ALA A 71 -4.29 -1.88 -3.31
N ALA A 72 -4.25 -3.19 -3.55
CA ALA A 72 -5.20 -3.91 -4.39
C ALA A 72 -6.63 -3.75 -3.87
N ARG A 73 -6.85 -3.92 -2.57
CA ARG A 73 -8.16 -3.72 -1.94
C ARG A 73 -8.66 -2.28 -2.08
N ILE A 74 -7.78 -1.29 -1.88
CA ILE A 74 -8.11 0.13 -2.11
C ILE A 74 -8.51 0.36 -3.57
N GLY A 75 -7.76 -0.18 -4.54
CA GLY A 75 -8.07 -0.08 -5.95
C GLY A 75 -9.48 -0.59 -6.29
N LEU A 76 -9.83 -1.79 -5.82
CA LEU A 76 -11.18 -2.36 -6.02
C LEU A 76 -12.28 -1.51 -5.36
N ALA A 77 -12.02 -1.00 -4.14
CA ALA A 77 -12.98 -0.16 -3.44
C ALA A 77 -13.22 1.18 -4.15
N LEU A 78 -12.15 1.82 -4.64
CA LEU A 78 -12.23 3.05 -5.42
C LEU A 78 -12.90 2.82 -6.78
N HIS A 79 -12.64 1.67 -7.42
CA HIS A 79 -13.33 1.29 -8.64
C HIS A 79 -14.84 1.22 -8.43
N HIS A 80 -15.30 0.40 -7.49
CA HIS A 80 -16.73 0.29 -7.18
C HIS A 80 -17.33 1.63 -6.74
N ARG A 81 -16.60 2.46 -5.98
CA ARG A 81 -17.07 3.80 -5.60
C ARG A 81 -17.38 4.67 -6.82
N LEU A 82 -16.55 4.61 -7.86
CA LEU A 82 -16.64 5.49 -9.03
C LEU A 82 -17.54 4.92 -10.13
N THR A 83 -17.49 3.62 -10.39
CA THR A 83 -18.23 2.98 -11.47
C THR A 83 -19.55 2.37 -11.01
N ARG A 84 -19.70 2.10 -9.70
CA ARG A 84 -20.76 1.26 -9.12
C ARG A 84 -20.75 -0.18 -9.61
N GLU A 85 -19.65 -0.61 -10.23
CA GLU A 85 -19.47 -1.97 -10.72
C GLU A 85 -18.56 -2.78 -9.81
N ILE A 86 -18.86 -4.06 -9.70
CA ILE A 86 -17.98 -5.05 -9.07
C ILE A 86 -17.16 -5.70 -10.19
N ILE A 87 -15.88 -5.95 -9.92
CA ILE A 87 -15.00 -6.67 -10.85
C ILE A 87 -15.45 -8.12 -10.97
N ARG A 88 -15.70 -8.55 -12.21
CA ARG A 88 -16.09 -9.93 -12.53
C ARG A 88 -14.92 -10.91 -12.34
N PRO A 89 -15.17 -12.22 -12.23
CA PRO A 89 -14.11 -13.22 -12.05
C PRO A 89 -13.00 -13.20 -13.12
N GLY A 90 -13.31 -12.72 -14.33
CA GLY A 90 -12.34 -12.57 -15.42
C GLY A 90 -11.46 -11.32 -15.33
N GLY A 91 -11.73 -10.41 -14.39
CA GLY A 91 -10.97 -9.18 -14.18
C GLY A 91 -10.02 -9.26 -13.01
N GLY A 92 -9.43 -8.12 -12.64
CA GLY A 92 -8.53 -8.03 -11.50
C GLY A 92 -7.94 -6.66 -11.29
N VAL A 93 -7.01 -6.60 -10.34
CA VAL A 93 -6.24 -5.40 -10.02
C VAL A 93 -4.75 -5.72 -9.94
N VAL A 94 -3.94 -4.90 -10.57
CA VAL A 94 -2.48 -4.85 -10.37
C VAL A 94 -2.19 -3.65 -9.48
N ALA A 95 -1.51 -3.86 -8.36
CA ALA A 95 -1.29 -2.81 -7.38
C ALA A 95 0.17 -2.70 -6.97
N LYS A 96 0.56 -1.47 -6.62
CA LYS A 96 1.84 -1.13 -6.00
C LYS A 96 1.59 -0.09 -4.91
N TRP A 97 2.53 0.00 -3.98
CA TRP A 97 2.54 1.06 -3.00
C TRP A 97 3.91 1.74 -2.99
N PHE A 98 3.92 3.00 -2.58
CA PHE A 98 5.07 3.88 -2.60
C PHE A 98 5.20 4.56 -1.24
N THR A 99 6.42 4.63 -0.73
CA THR A 99 6.71 5.32 0.53
C THR A 99 7.07 6.78 0.33
N ASN A 100 6.97 7.56 1.40
CA ASN A 100 7.53 8.91 1.47
C ASN A 100 9.00 8.96 1.03
N HIS A 101 9.82 7.97 1.38
CA HIS A 101 11.22 7.87 0.94
C HIS A 101 11.34 7.87 -0.59
N GLN A 102 10.55 7.05 -1.28
CA GLN A 102 10.54 7.03 -2.75
C GLN A 102 10.07 8.36 -3.34
N ARG A 103 9.15 9.05 -2.67
CA ARG A 103 8.74 10.40 -3.06
C ARG A 103 9.88 11.42 -2.95
N PHE A 104 10.64 11.40 -1.85
CA PHE A 104 11.79 12.29 -1.68
C PHE A 104 12.94 11.99 -2.65
N GLU A 105 13.09 10.73 -3.06
CA GLU A 105 14.07 10.33 -4.08
C GLU A 105 13.60 10.56 -5.53
N GLY A 106 12.40 11.11 -5.76
CA GLY A 106 11.86 11.31 -7.12
C GLY A 106 11.59 9.99 -7.87
N ARG A 107 11.30 8.90 -7.15
CA ARG A 107 11.02 7.57 -7.71
C ARG A 107 9.53 7.26 -7.85
N LEU A 108 8.68 8.29 -7.86
CA LEU A 108 7.27 8.11 -8.16
C LEU A 108 7.07 7.95 -9.67
N PRO A 109 5.99 7.28 -10.11
CA PRO A 109 5.72 7.10 -11.54
C PRO A 109 5.14 8.41 -12.12
N ASP A 110 6.01 9.38 -12.40
CA ASP A 110 5.61 10.74 -12.80
C ASP A 110 4.72 10.76 -14.05
N ASP A 111 5.03 9.93 -15.05
CA ASP A 111 4.21 9.79 -16.26
C ASP A 111 2.75 9.41 -15.90
N PHE A 112 2.58 8.46 -14.98
CA PHE A 112 1.24 8.09 -14.50
C PHE A 112 0.58 9.23 -13.73
N LEU A 113 1.32 9.90 -12.84
CA LEU A 113 0.79 11.00 -12.03
C LEU A 113 0.29 12.17 -12.90
N GLN A 114 0.95 12.45 -14.02
CA GLN A 114 0.54 13.48 -14.97
C GLN A 114 -0.78 13.15 -15.70
N THR A 115 -1.14 11.87 -15.80
CA THR A 115 -2.42 11.46 -16.41
C THR A 115 -3.62 11.57 -15.47
N LEU A 116 -3.39 11.80 -14.17
CA LEU A 116 -4.46 11.79 -13.17
C LEU A 116 -5.35 13.02 -13.33
N GLY A 117 -6.66 12.78 -13.21
CA GLY A 117 -7.65 13.84 -13.11
C GLY A 117 -7.61 14.58 -11.76
N PRO A 118 -8.65 15.39 -11.46
CA PRO A 118 -8.70 16.13 -10.21
C PRO A 118 -8.64 15.21 -8.98
N GLY A 119 -8.09 15.73 -7.89
CA GLY A 119 -8.04 15.04 -6.60
C GLY A 119 -9.40 15.04 -5.89
N TYR A 120 -9.69 13.93 -5.23
CA TYR A 120 -10.87 13.69 -4.42
C TYR A 120 -10.47 13.33 -2.99
N THR A 121 -11.36 13.57 -2.04
CA THR A 121 -11.23 13.09 -0.66
C THR A 121 -12.59 12.60 -0.16
N MET A 122 -12.63 12.03 1.04
CA MET A 122 -13.90 11.73 1.71
C MET A 122 -14.36 12.96 2.49
N VAL A 123 -15.64 13.29 2.30
CA VAL A 123 -16.32 14.39 2.97
C VAL A 123 -17.60 13.86 3.60
N GLN A 124 -17.85 14.22 4.86
CA GLN A 124 -19.09 13.98 5.57
C GLN A 124 -19.63 15.32 6.10
N GLY A 125 -20.62 15.87 5.41
CA GLY A 125 -21.13 17.22 5.69
C GLY A 125 -20.06 18.27 5.45
N THR A 126 -19.74 19.07 6.47
CA THR A 126 -18.67 20.08 6.42
C THR A 126 -17.29 19.55 6.80
N LYS A 127 -17.19 18.29 7.26
CA LYS A 127 -15.93 17.68 7.69
C LYS A 127 -15.32 16.87 6.55
N GLY A 128 -14.11 17.25 6.13
CA GLY A 128 -13.29 16.51 5.18
C GLY A 128 -12.08 15.87 5.86
N VAL A 129 -11.51 14.84 5.22
CA VAL A 129 -10.26 14.21 5.66
C VAL A 129 -9.15 14.35 4.61
N GLY A 130 -9.14 15.45 3.86
CA GLY A 130 -8.20 15.72 2.77
C GLY A 130 -6.73 15.54 3.18
N ASP A 131 -6.39 15.98 4.39
CA ASP A 131 -5.03 15.89 4.93
C ASP A 131 -4.63 14.45 5.34
N GLN A 132 -5.62 13.55 5.45
CA GLN A 132 -5.39 12.15 5.85
C GLN A 132 -5.54 11.18 4.70
N PHE A 133 -6.45 11.47 3.77
CA PHE A 133 -6.73 10.62 2.63
C PHE A 133 -7.16 11.46 1.44
N SER A 134 -6.51 11.21 0.30
CA SER A 134 -6.96 11.72 -0.99
C SER A 134 -6.75 10.66 -2.06
N PHE A 135 -7.50 10.75 -3.14
CA PHE A 135 -7.30 9.89 -4.30
C PHE A 135 -7.57 10.64 -5.60
N ALA A 136 -6.93 10.21 -6.67
CA ALA A 136 -7.21 10.66 -8.03
C ALA A 136 -7.25 9.42 -8.93
N PHE A 137 -7.79 9.59 -10.13
CA PHE A 137 -7.88 8.49 -11.07
C PHE A 137 -7.72 8.98 -12.51
N SER A 138 -7.36 8.06 -13.38
CA SER A 138 -7.33 8.24 -14.82
C SER A 138 -7.96 7.02 -15.48
N LYS A 139 -8.79 7.25 -16.50
CA LYS A 139 -9.37 6.18 -17.31
C LYS A 139 -8.50 6.02 -18.55
N GLY A 140 -8.06 4.79 -18.85
CA GLY A 140 -7.38 4.50 -20.11
C GLY A 140 -8.31 4.80 -21.29
N SER A 141 -7.78 5.41 -22.34
CA SER A 141 -8.53 5.75 -23.56
C SER A 141 -9.03 4.52 -24.31
N ASP A 142 -8.24 3.44 -24.34
CA ASP A 142 -8.42 2.32 -25.27
C ASP A 142 -8.54 0.95 -24.61
N HIS A 143 -8.24 0.86 -23.32
CA HIS A 143 -8.24 -0.38 -22.56
C HIS A 143 -9.13 -0.16 -21.34
N GLY A 144 -9.99 -1.11 -21.00
CA GLY A 144 -10.96 -1.03 -19.88
C GLY A 144 -10.32 -0.93 -18.48
N VAL A 145 -9.08 -0.48 -18.41
CA VAL A 145 -8.27 -0.24 -17.23
C VAL A 145 -8.52 1.18 -16.72
N THR A 146 -8.85 1.28 -15.43
CA THR A 146 -8.79 2.54 -14.70
C THR A 146 -7.63 2.51 -13.72
N GLY A 147 -6.78 3.53 -13.79
CA GLY A 147 -5.70 3.75 -12.85
C GLY A 147 -6.16 4.61 -11.68
N TYR A 148 -5.81 4.20 -10.46
CA TYR A 148 -6.11 4.89 -9.22
C TYR A 148 -4.82 5.22 -8.49
N TRP A 149 -4.76 6.43 -7.97
CA TRP A 149 -3.74 6.88 -7.04
C TRP A 149 -4.40 7.28 -5.74
N ALA A 150 -3.96 6.77 -4.61
CA ALA A 150 -4.44 7.19 -3.30
C ALA A 150 -3.29 7.50 -2.36
N THR A 151 -3.41 8.54 -1.55
CA THR A 151 -2.40 8.97 -0.58
C THR A 151 -2.94 8.90 0.84
N PHE A 152 -2.07 8.57 1.79
CA PHE A 152 -2.43 8.39 3.20
C PHE A 152 -1.49 9.22 4.09
N ARG A 153 -2.00 10.33 4.64
CA ARG A 153 -1.30 11.27 5.55
C ARG A 153 0.09 11.71 5.06
N HIS A 154 0.35 11.69 3.75
CA HIS A 154 1.69 11.84 3.14
C HIS A 154 2.74 10.77 3.50
N SER A 155 2.38 9.75 4.27
CA SER A 155 3.28 8.65 4.64
C SER A 155 3.55 7.70 3.47
N PHE A 156 2.50 7.33 2.75
CA PHE A 156 2.60 6.44 1.60
C PHE A 156 1.48 6.72 0.61
N ALA A 157 1.66 6.18 -0.60
CA ALA A 157 0.66 6.18 -1.64
C ALA A 157 0.45 4.77 -2.19
N THR A 158 -0.71 4.53 -2.78
CA THR A 158 -1.05 3.30 -3.49
C THR A 158 -1.38 3.64 -4.92
N MET A 159 -0.85 2.85 -5.85
CA MET A 159 -1.22 2.86 -7.26
C MET A 159 -1.93 1.54 -7.57
N ALA A 160 -3.08 1.60 -8.22
CA ALA A 160 -3.83 0.41 -8.60
C ALA A 160 -4.40 0.57 -10.01
N PHE A 161 -4.20 -0.43 -10.86
CA PHE A 161 -4.82 -0.54 -12.18
C PHE A 161 -5.88 -1.62 -12.12
N VAL A 162 -7.13 -1.27 -12.39
CA VAL A 162 -8.27 -2.18 -12.26
C VAL A 162 -8.95 -2.34 -13.62
N SER A 163 -9.24 -3.58 -14.02
CA SER A 163 -10.01 -3.90 -15.22
C SER A 163 -11.00 -5.05 -14.98
N GLN A 164 -12.08 -5.06 -15.76
CA GLN A 164 -13.03 -6.17 -15.90
C GLN A 164 -12.46 -7.40 -16.62
N SER A 165 -11.30 -7.27 -17.30
CA SER A 165 -10.61 -8.38 -17.98
C SER A 165 -9.12 -8.40 -17.67
N THR A 166 -8.57 -9.55 -17.29
CA THR A 166 -7.12 -9.70 -17.10
C THR A 166 -6.32 -9.60 -18.40
N SER A 167 -6.96 -9.74 -19.56
CA SER A 167 -6.31 -9.50 -20.87
C SER A 167 -5.82 -8.06 -21.02
N ASP A 168 -6.41 -7.13 -20.27
CA ASP A 168 -6.07 -5.71 -20.35
C ASP A 168 -4.77 -5.38 -19.58
N PHE A 169 -4.14 -6.39 -18.99
CA PHE A 169 -2.84 -6.29 -18.34
C PHE A 169 -1.77 -7.09 -19.11
N PRO A 170 -1.44 -6.72 -20.37
CA PRO A 170 -0.58 -7.54 -21.24
C PRO A 170 0.84 -7.72 -20.70
N THR A 171 1.30 -6.82 -19.83
CA THR A 171 2.65 -6.83 -19.23
C THR A 171 2.68 -7.38 -17.81
N ALA A 172 1.52 -7.62 -17.18
CA ALA A 172 1.48 -8.11 -15.80
C ALA A 172 1.62 -9.64 -15.78
N GLN A 173 2.40 -10.16 -14.84
CA GLN A 173 2.43 -11.59 -14.59
C GLN A 173 1.14 -12.02 -13.88
N PRO A 174 0.61 -13.23 -14.14
CA PRO A 174 -0.61 -13.70 -13.47
C PRO A 174 -0.56 -13.65 -11.94
N VAL A 175 0.63 -13.82 -11.35
CA VAL A 175 0.86 -13.74 -9.90
C VAL A 175 0.71 -12.33 -9.32
N ASP A 176 0.85 -11.29 -10.16
CA ASP A 176 0.74 -9.89 -9.76
C ASP A 176 -0.70 -9.36 -9.86
N ILE A 177 -1.62 -10.15 -10.43
CA ILE A 177 -3.02 -9.78 -10.64
C ILE A 177 -3.86 -10.32 -9.50
N HIS A 178 -4.34 -9.44 -8.63
CA HIS A 178 -5.30 -9.79 -7.58
C HIS A 178 -6.71 -9.89 -8.16
N ARG A 179 -7.25 -11.12 -8.19
CA ARG A 179 -8.62 -11.40 -8.66
C ARG A 179 -9.64 -11.27 -7.54
N PRO A 180 -10.94 -11.04 -7.84
CA PRO A 180 -11.99 -11.09 -6.84
C PRO A 180 -11.90 -12.36 -5.97
N GLY A 181 -12.06 -12.20 -4.66
CA GLY A 181 -11.91 -13.29 -3.69
C GLY A 181 -10.49 -13.47 -3.13
N PHE A 182 -9.47 -12.74 -3.60
CA PHE A 182 -8.08 -12.86 -3.08
C PHE A 182 -7.92 -12.59 -1.57
N LEU A 183 -8.92 -11.98 -0.93
CA LEU A 183 -8.94 -11.72 0.50
C LEU A 183 -9.61 -12.84 1.33
N GLN A 184 -10.24 -13.83 0.68
CA GLN A 184 -10.91 -14.92 1.37
C GLN A 184 -9.86 -15.78 2.12
N GLY A 185 -10.01 -15.87 3.44
CA GLY A 185 -9.04 -16.55 4.29
C GLY A 185 -7.69 -15.82 4.42
N TYR A 186 -7.61 -14.54 4.06
CA TYR A 186 -6.36 -13.80 4.12
C TYR A 186 -5.84 -13.68 5.56
N THR A 187 -4.60 -14.12 5.76
CA THR A 187 -3.83 -13.91 6.98
C THR A 187 -2.47 -13.34 6.61
N VAL A 188 -1.91 -12.49 7.48
CA VAL A 188 -0.52 -12.06 7.32
C VAL A 188 0.38 -13.28 7.51
N LYS A 189 1.01 -13.74 6.43
CA LYS A 189 1.86 -14.93 6.40
C LYS A 189 3.11 -14.78 7.24
N ARG A 190 3.68 -15.89 7.70
CA ARG A 190 4.94 -15.91 8.46
C ARG A 190 6.14 -15.82 7.52
N LEU A 191 7.26 -15.30 8.04
CA LEU A 191 8.54 -15.33 7.33
C LEU A 191 8.92 -16.79 7.02
N GLY A 192 9.19 -17.12 5.76
CA GLY A 192 9.49 -18.49 5.31
C GLY A 192 8.30 -19.29 4.74
N GLU A 193 7.06 -18.80 4.86
CA GLU A 193 5.86 -19.41 4.24
C GLU A 193 5.60 -18.91 2.80
N TRP A 194 6.50 -18.08 2.29
CA TRP A 194 6.48 -17.61 0.90
C TRP A 194 7.09 -18.66 -0.02
N PRO A 195 6.55 -18.92 -1.21
CA PRO A 195 7.39 -19.00 -2.39
C PRO A 195 7.86 -17.56 -2.64
N GLY A 196 9.14 -17.26 -2.45
CA GLY A 196 9.73 -15.98 -2.85
C GLY A 196 9.58 -15.73 -4.35
N LEU A 197 10.23 -14.67 -4.85
CA LEU A 197 10.25 -14.39 -6.30
C LEU A 197 10.64 -15.68 -7.04
N ASN A 198 9.77 -16.13 -7.97
CA ASN A 198 9.92 -17.36 -8.76
C ASN A 198 9.69 -18.70 -8.02
N GLY A 199 8.92 -18.75 -6.93
CA GLY A 199 8.55 -20.03 -6.31
C GLY A 199 9.50 -20.54 -5.21
N LEU A 200 10.58 -19.81 -4.92
CA LEU A 200 11.63 -20.25 -3.98
C LEU A 200 11.49 -19.57 -2.61
N PRO A 201 11.37 -20.30 -1.49
CA PRO A 201 11.14 -19.66 -0.20
C PRO A 201 12.20 -18.63 0.17
N PHE A 202 11.76 -17.50 0.76
CA PHE A 202 12.67 -16.56 1.40
C PHE A 202 13.35 -17.31 2.55
N TYR A 203 14.56 -17.82 2.30
CA TYR A 203 15.31 -18.59 3.28
C TYR A 203 15.52 -17.79 4.58
N HIS A 204 15.60 -18.55 5.68
CA HIS A 204 15.70 -18.09 7.06
C HIS A 204 16.66 -16.92 7.28
N SER A 205 16.15 -15.98 8.10
CA SER A 205 16.86 -15.06 9.00
C SER A 205 18.24 -14.58 8.56
N TYR A 206 18.29 -13.32 8.14
CA TYR A 206 19.50 -12.50 8.21
C TYR A 206 19.92 -12.29 9.68
N TRP A 207 20.35 -13.36 10.37
CA TRP A 207 21.20 -13.23 11.55
C TRP A 207 22.59 -12.84 11.05
N PHE A 208 22.89 -11.55 11.09
CA PHE A 208 24.28 -11.13 11.07
C PHE A 208 24.81 -11.25 12.50
N LYS A 209 25.89 -12.04 12.65
CA LYS A 209 26.74 -12.08 13.83
C LYS A 209 27.26 -10.68 14.17
#